data_AF-A0A0D3AUJ3-F1
#
_entry.id   AF-A0A0D3AUJ3-F1
#
_cell.length_a   1.000
_cell.length_b   1.000
_cell.length_c   1.000
_cell.angle_alpha   90.00
_cell.angle_beta   90.00
_cell.angle_gamma   90.00
#
_symmetry.space_group_name_H-M   'P 1'
#
loop_
_entity.id
_entity.type
_entity.pdbx_description
1 polymer ?
#
loop_
_entity_poly.entity_id
_entity_poly.type
_entity_poly.pdbx_seq_one_letter_code
_entity_poly.pdbx_strand_id
1 'polypeptide(L)' 'MTLESIQLPVMAKEVTKIVNFTVVDHPAIYNMIMGTPWLNAMQAVPSTYHLGVKFPTPNGVAAIWGC' A
#
# COMPACT_ATOMS: atom_id res chain seq x y z
N MET A 1 -3.71 -23.79 4.59
CA MET A 1 -3.70 -22.31 4.49
C MET A 1 -4.83 -21.90 3.58
N THR A 2 -5.95 -21.45 4.13
CA THR A 2 -7.00 -20.77 3.36
C THR A 2 -6.50 -19.36 3.06
N LEU A 3 -6.23 -19.08 1.79
CA LEU A 3 -5.95 -17.72 1.33
C LEU A 3 -7.31 -17.08 1.01
N GLU A 4 -7.89 -16.41 2.00
CA GLU A 4 -9.11 -15.63 1.77
C GLU A 4 -8.75 -14.24 1.29
N SER A 5 -9.42 -13.79 0.23
CA SER A 5 -9.24 -12.44 -0.27
C SER A 5 -10.30 -11.52 0.32
N ILE A 6 -9.87 -10.38 0.85
CA ILE A 6 -10.75 -9.34 1.38
C ILE A 6 -10.48 -8.01 0.71
N GLN A 7 -11.53 -7.19 0.58
CA GLN A 7 -11.42 -5.80 0.15
C GLN A 7 -11.29 -4.90 1.36
N LEU A 8 -10.21 -4.15 1.42
CA LEU A 8 -9.99 -3.18 2.49
C LEU A 8 -9.77 -1.78 1.91
N PRO A 9 -10.35 -0.73 2.53
CA PRO A 9 -9.97 0.64 2.24
C PRO A 9 -8.59 0.92 2.81
N VAL A 10 -7.66 1.33 1.95
CA VAL A 10 -6.35 1.82 2.37
C VAL A 10 -6.34 3.34 2.24
N MET A 11 -6.17 4.01 3.37
CA MET A 11 -6.01 5.47 3.44
C MET A 11 -4.54 5.82 3.55
N ALA A 12 -4.04 6.62 2.59
CA ALA A 12 -2.69 7.15 2.61
C ALA A 12 -2.74 8.65 2.29
N LYS A 13 -2.40 9.47 3.29
CA LYS A 13 -2.55 10.94 3.22
C LYS A 13 -3.98 11.33 2.84
N GLU A 14 -4.19 11.93 1.67
CA GLU A 14 -5.48 12.42 1.18
C GLU A 14 -6.19 11.43 0.23
N VAL A 15 -5.59 10.26 -0.01
CA VAL A 15 -6.07 9.31 -1.00
C VAL A 15 -6.52 8.04 -0.31
N THR A 16 -7.73 7.59 -0.65
CA THR A 16 -8.28 6.30 -0.22
C THR A 16 -8.51 5.42 -1.44
N LYS A 17 -8.05 4.17 -1.40
CA LYS A 17 -8.30 3.16 -2.44
C LYS A 17 -8.76 1.85 -1.82
N ILE A 18 -9.76 1.21 -2.44
CA ILE A 18 -10.11 -0.17 -2.11
C ILE A 18 -9.08 -1.08 -2.78
N VAL A 19 -8.43 -1.93 -2.00
CA VAL A 19 -7.45 -2.89 -2.49
C VAL A 19 -7.79 -4.29 -2.01
N ASN A 20 -7.62 -5.26 -2.90
CA ASN A 20 -7.74 -6.67 -2.56
C ASN A 20 -6.48 -7.12 -1.82
N PHE A 21 -6.67 -7.65 -0.62
CA PHE A 21 -5.62 -8.29 0.16
C PHE A 21 -5.88 -9.78 0.27
N THR A 22 -4.82 -10.53 0.53
CA THR A 22 -4.90 -11.93 0.92
C THR A 22 -4.58 -12.04 2.40
N VAL A 23 -5.47 -12.65 3.17
CA VAL A 23 -5.28 -12.85 4.61
C VAL A 23 -4.52 -14.15 4.83
N VAL A 24 -3.46 -14.07 5.64
CA VAL A 24 -2.67 -15.22 6.04
C VAL A 24 -2.68 -15.29 7.56
N ASP A 25 -3.27 -16.35 8.11
CA ASP A 25 -3.24 -16.62 9.54
C ASP A 25 -1.89 -17.26 9.93
N HIS A 26 -0.87 -16.41 10.05
CA HIS A 26 0.48 -16.82 10.43
C HIS A 26 1.19 -15.70 11.22
N PRO A 27 1.95 -16.03 12.28
CA PRO A 27 2.78 -15.05 12.97
C PRO A 27 3.81 -14.43 12.02
N ALA A 28 3.74 -13.12 11.81
CA ALA A 28 4.69 -12.39 10.98
C ALA A 28 5.18 -11.13 11.71
N ILE A 29 6.39 -10.68 11.37
CA ILE A 29 6.96 -9.43 11.89
C ILE A 29 6.27 -8.18 11.32
N TYR A 30 5.39 -8.35 10.31
CA TYR A 30 4.63 -7.29 9.66
C TYR A 30 3.14 -7.63 9.66
N ASN A 31 2.30 -6.60 9.88
CA ASN A 31 0.84 -6.75 9.83
C ASN A 31 0.28 -6.74 8.40
N MET A 32 0.99 -6.13 7.45
CA MET A 32 0.54 -5.94 6.08
C MET A 32 1.73 -5.77 5.14
N ILE A 33 1.65 -6.39 3.96
CA ILE A 33 2.63 -6.22 2.88
C ILE A 33 1.93 -5.51 1.72
N MET A 34 2.45 -4.33 1.35
CA MET A 34 1.91 -3.53 0.26
C MET A 34 2.52 -3.96 -1.06
N GLY A 35 1.83 -4.87 -1.74
CA GLY A 35 2.24 -5.36 -3.04
C GLY A 35 1.86 -4.46 -4.21
N THR A 36 2.13 -4.97 -5.42
CA THR A 36 1.76 -4.36 -6.70
C THR A 36 0.30 -3.91 -6.81
N PRO A 37 -0.71 -4.64 -6.28
CA PRO A 37 -2.10 -4.18 -6.37
C PRO A 37 -2.33 -2.80 -5.77
N TRP A 38 -1.75 -2.53 -4.59
CA TRP A 38 -1.85 -1.21 -3.97
C TRP A 38 -1.04 -0.16 -4.72
N LEU A 39 0.18 -0.49 -5.14
CA LEU A 39 1.04 0.43 -5.90
C LEU A 39 0.33 0.90 -7.17
N ASN A 40 -0.29 -0.02 -7.91
CA ASN A 40 -1.03 0.31 -9.14
C ASN A 40 -2.31 1.11 -8.84
N ALA A 41 -3.09 0.72 -7.82
CA ALA A 41 -4.31 1.44 -7.44
C ALA A 41 -4.05 2.90 -7.05
N MET A 42 -2.88 3.15 -6.45
CA MET A 42 -2.42 4.47 -6.02
C MET A 42 -1.63 5.24 -7.09
N GLN A 43 -1.30 4.62 -8.23
CA GLN A 43 -0.32 5.16 -9.19
C GLN A 43 1.00 5.54 -8.50
N ALA A 44 1.42 4.70 -7.55
CA ALA A 44 2.54 4.97 -6.69
C ALA A 44 3.86 4.55 -7.35
N VAL A 45 4.90 5.38 -7.15
CA VAL A 45 6.26 5.17 -7.61
C VAL A 45 7.16 4.94 -6.40
N PRO A 46 7.57 3.69 -6.13
CA PRO A 46 8.57 3.40 -5.11
C PRO A 46 9.97 3.77 -5.59
N SER A 47 10.79 4.27 -4.68
CA SER A 47 12.20 4.59 -4.90
C SER A 47 13.03 4.01 -3.76
N THR A 48 13.80 2.96 -4.05
CA THR A 48 14.70 2.34 -3.09
C THR A 48 15.80 3.30 -2.63
N TYR A 49 16.37 4.10 -3.54
CA TYR A 49 17.45 5.02 -3.23
C TYR A 49 17.05 6.07 -2.18
N HIS A 50 15.90 6.70 -2.38
CA HIS A 50 15.36 7.69 -1.44
C HIS A 50 14.54 7.08 -0.29
N LEU A 51 14.48 5.74 -0.20
CA LEU A 51 13.64 5.03 0.77
C LEU A 51 12.22 5.60 0.85
N GLY A 52 11.55 5.78 -0.29
CA GLY A 52 10.26 6.45 -0.29
C GLY A 52 9.34 6.02 -1.41
N VAL A 53 8.05 6.27 -1.21
CA VAL A 53 6.99 6.01 -2.18
C VAL A 53 6.24 7.31 -2.45
N LYS A 54 6.19 7.73 -3.71
CA LYS A 54 5.44 8.91 -4.15
C LYS A 54 4.17 8.53 -4.87
N PHE A 55 3.11 9.31 -4.74
CA PHE A 55 1.84 9.07 -5.44
C PHE A 55 1.07 10.39 -5.63
N PRO A 56 0.24 10.50 -6.68
CA PRO A 56 -0.59 11.67 -6.90
C PRO A 56 -1.69 11.79 -5.83
N THR A 57 -2.00 13.01 -5.42
CA THR A 57 -3.15 13.38 -4.60
C THR A 57 -3.91 14.52 -5.28
N PRO A 58 -5.15 14.85 -4.85
CA PRO A 58 -5.88 16.00 -5.39
C PRO A 58 -5.11 17.32 -5.29
N ASN A 59 -4.22 17.45 -4.30
CA ASN A 59 -3.44 18.66 -4.03
C ASN A 59 -1.99 18.59 -4.55
N GLY A 60 -1.60 17.55 -5.29
CA GLY A 60 -0.26 17.43 -5.88
C GLY A 60 0.33 16.04 -5.76
N VAL A 61 1.57 15.93 -5.24
CA VAL A 61 2.26 14.65 -5.04
C VAL A 61 2.60 14.50 -3.57
N ALA A 62 2.12 13.40 -2.97
CA ALA A 62 2.50 13.02 -1.62
C ALA A 62 3.67 12.03 -1.66
N ALA A 63 4.43 11.99 -0.55
CA ALA A 63 5.46 11.00 -0.32
C ALA A 63 5.28 10.35 1.07
N ILE A 64 5.52 9.06 1.14
CA ILE A 64 5.76 8.32 2.38
C ILE A 64 7.25 7.97 2.38
N TRP A 65 7.94 8.33 3.46
CA TRP A 65 9.37 8.07 3.62
C TRP A 65 9.56 6.93 4.63
N GLY A 66 10.50 6.05 4.32
CA GLY A 66 11.04 5.07 5.24
C GLY A 66 11.92 5.76 6.28
N CYS A 67 12.11 5.04 7.38
CA CYS A 67 13.04 5.37 8.45
C CYS A 67 14.44 4.81 8.20
#